data_AF-A0A535YYH1-F1
#
_entry.id   AF-A0A535YYH1-F1
#
_cell.length_a   1.000
_cell.length_b   1.000
_cell.length_c   1.000
_cell.angle_alpha   90.00
_cell.angle_beta   90.00
_cell.angle_gamma   90.00
#
_symmetry.space_group_name_H-M   'P 1'
#
loop_
_entity.id
_entity.type
_entity.pdbx_description
1 polymer ?
#
loop_
_entity_poly.entity_id
_entity_poly.type
_entity_poly.pdbx_seq_one_letter_code
_entity_poly.pdbx_strand_id
1 'polypeptide(L)'
;MIIGGGYTGMMAAARLAWRGRAVALLEKHELGWGASSRNGGMVHHGFKVGLQTLIERYGDRGAELYRSSIDAFDLVEHTITEQRIDCEYERSGHLSLAYRAGHMKGLGEEATVLRDVFKLDVRLIDDAELHSEVGSTAYHGALLVEKSGGLHPAKYMAGLTRLARDRAAHLYGGIAATAVERRRRGGFTVETAGAKIACRDVLLATNGYTDGILPQVRRRIIPLGRSESIRS
;
A
#
# COMPACT_ATOMS: atom_id res chain seq x y z
N MET A 1 -15.85 5.61 -11.92
CA MET A 1 -14.57 5.69 -12.66
C MET A 1 -13.44 5.65 -11.66
N ILE A 2 -12.41 4.86 -11.94
CA ILE A 2 -11.18 4.80 -11.13
C ILE A 2 -10.04 5.31 -12.00
N ILE A 3 -9.17 6.16 -11.45
CA ILE A 3 -8.02 6.70 -12.15
C ILE A 3 -6.76 6.24 -11.41
N GLY A 4 -5.92 5.46 -12.08
CA GLY A 4 -4.72 4.82 -11.53
C GLY A 4 -4.87 3.31 -11.41
N GLY A 5 -4.00 2.57 -12.08
CA GLY A 5 -3.97 1.11 -12.19
C GLY A 5 -2.96 0.45 -11.27
N GLY A 6 -2.70 1.00 -10.08
CA GLY A 6 -1.91 0.34 -9.03
C GLY A 6 -2.77 -0.51 -8.08
N TYR A 7 -2.18 -0.99 -6.97
CA TYR A 7 -2.86 -1.83 -5.98
C TYR A 7 -4.18 -1.25 -5.48
N THR A 8 -4.19 0.03 -5.09
CA THR A 8 -5.39 0.72 -4.61
C THR A 8 -6.50 0.73 -5.67
N GLY A 9 -6.14 1.07 -6.91
CA GLY A 9 -7.10 1.11 -8.02
C GLY A 9 -7.67 -0.26 -8.34
N MET A 10 -6.83 -1.29 -8.40
CA MET A 10 -7.26 -2.67 -8.66
C MET A 10 -8.12 -3.25 -7.55
N MET A 11 -7.72 -3.05 -6.29
CA MET A 11 -8.51 -3.52 -5.15
C MET A 11 -9.87 -2.83 -5.12
N ALA A 12 -9.91 -1.51 -5.34
CA ALA A 12 -11.16 -0.76 -5.45
C ALA A 12 -12.01 -1.27 -6.60
N ALA A 13 -11.41 -1.52 -7.78
CA ALA A 13 -12.12 -2.02 -8.94
C ALA A 13 -12.76 -3.39 -8.65
N ALA A 14 -11.97 -4.33 -8.12
CA ALA A 14 -12.44 -5.65 -7.74
C ALA A 14 -13.55 -5.61 -6.68
N ARG A 15 -13.40 -4.78 -5.63
CA ARG A 15 -14.40 -4.72 -4.55
C ARG A 15 -15.69 -4.04 -4.99
N LEU A 16 -15.61 -2.96 -5.77
CA LEU A 16 -16.79 -2.25 -6.27
C LEU A 16 -17.55 -3.10 -7.30
N ALA A 17 -16.83 -3.75 -8.22
CA ALA A 17 -17.46 -4.60 -9.23
C ALA A 17 -18.13 -5.84 -8.58
N TRP A 18 -17.49 -6.45 -7.58
CA TRP A 18 -18.11 -7.51 -6.77
C TRP A 18 -19.41 -7.07 -6.07
N ARG A 19 -19.52 -5.79 -5.70
CA ARG A 19 -20.74 -5.21 -5.11
C ARG A 19 -21.76 -4.76 -6.17
N GLY A 20 -21.66 -5.24 -7.41
CA GLY A 20 -22.61 -4.98 -8.49
C GLY A 20 -22.51 -3.59 -9.10
N ARG A 21 -21.39 -2.88 -8.91
CA ARG A 21 -21.17 -1.56 -9.51
C ARG A 21 -20.59 -1.73 -10.91
N ALA A 22 -21.06 -0.95 -11.89
CA ALA A 22 -20.35 -0.78 -13.16
C ALA A 22 -19.06 0.02 -12.93
N VAL A 23 -17.90 -0.60 -13.20
CA VAL A 23 -16.59 -0.02 -12.92
C VAL A 23 -15.75 0.03 -14.19
N ALA A 24 -15.20 1.20 -14.46
CA ALA A 24 -14.10 1.40 -15.39
C ALA A 24 -12.89 1.98 -14.65
N LEU A 25 -11.69 1.52 -15.00
CA LEU A 25 -10.40 1.99 -14.49
C LEU A 25 -9.54 2.46 -15.67
N LEU A 26 -8.95 3.66 -15.56
CA LEU A 26 -7.99 4.21 -16.52
C LEU A 26 -6.60 4.31 -15.89
N GLU A 27 -5.59 3.86 -16.63
CA GLU A 27 -4.17 3.99 -16.29
C GLU A 27 -3.42 4.59 -17.48
N LYS A 28 -2.58 5.61 -17.20
CA LYS A 28 -1.81 6.34 -18.20
C LYS A 28 -0.79 5.45 -18.92
N HIS A 29 -0.19 4.52 -18.19
CA HIS A 29 0.78 3.55 -18.71
C HIS A 29 0.19 2.14 -18.73
N GLU A 30 1.01 1.12 -18.64
CA GLU A 30 0.55 -0.25 -18.41
C GLU A 30 -0.02 -0.41 -16.99
N LEU A 31 -0.96 -1.34 -16.82
CA LEU A 31 -1.51 -1.65 -15.49
C LEU A 31 -0.38 -2.09 -14.55
N GLY A 32 -0.30 -1.46 -13.38
CA GLY A 32 0.76 -1.74 -12.41
C GLY A 32 2.10 -1.06 -12.68
N TRP A 33 2.22 -0.21 -13.71
CA TRP A 33 3.50 0.41 -14.13
C TRP A 33 4.26 1.12 -13.00
N GLY A 34 3.56 1.74 -12.04
CA GLY A 34 4.15 2.53 -10.97
C GLY A 34 4.89 1.72 -9.88
N ALA A 35 4.75 2.16 -8.63
CA ALA A 35 5.37 1.51 -7.47
C ALA A 35 4.80 0.11 -7.19
N SER A 36 3.57 -0.18 -7.63
CA SER A 36 2.88 -1.43 -7.30
C SER A 36 3.58 -2.67 -7.84
N SER A 37 4.16 -2.67 -9.05
CA SER A 37 4.90 -3.84 -9.56
C SER A 37 6.41 -3.82 -9.26
N ARG A 38 6.95 -2.72 -8.70
CA ARG A 38 8.40 -2.46 -8.61
C ARG A 38 8.89 -2.12 -7.19
N ASN A 39 8.10 -2.41 -6.16
CA ASN A 39 8.53 -2.25 -4.77
C ASN A 39 9.32 -3.48 -4.28
N GLY A 40 9.83 -3.45 -3.05
CA GLY A 40 10.61 -4.54 -2.47
C GLY A 40 9.81 -5.75 -1.99
N GLY A 41 8.48 -5.78 -2.16
CA GLY A 41 7.64 -6.93 -1.80
C GLY A 41 7.30 -7.07 -0.33
N MET A 42 7.81 -6.20 0.53
CA MET A 42 7.53 -6.23 1.96
C MET A 42 6.06 -5.92 2.25
N VAL A 43 5.44 -6.79 3.04
CA VAL A 43 4.08 -6.64 3.56
C VAL A 43 4.20 -6.54 5.07
N HIS A 44 4.19 -5.32 5.59
CA HIS A 44 4.15 -5.06 7.03
C HIS A 44 3.18 -3.92 7.31
N HIS A 45 2.68 -3.86 8.54
CA HIS A 45 1.83 -2.78 9.00
C HIS A 45 2.68 -1.61 9.55
N GLY A 46 2.02 -0.54 9.96
CA GLY A 46 2.66 0.64 10.53
C GLY A 46 2.92 1.77 9.54
N PHE A 47 3.65 2.77 10.02
CA PHE A 47 3.94 4.01 9.31
C PHE A 47 5.43 4.34 9.39
N LYS A 48 5.88 5.27 8.55
CA LYS A 48 7.25 5.80 8.63
C LYS A 48 7.55 6.47 9.97
N VAL A 49 6.56 7.09 10.59
CA VAL A 49 6.68 7.61 11.95
C VAL A 49 6.35 6.49 12.92
N GLY A 50 7.12 6.40 14.00
CA GLY A 50 6.87 5.43 15.06
C GLY A 50 5.47 5.60 15.65
N LEU A 51 4.91 4.50 16.16
CA LEU A 51 3.57 4.44 16.74
C LEU A 51 3.37 5.48 17.85
N GLN A 52 4.34 5.61 18.76
CA GLN A 52 4.28 6.59 19.83
C GLN A 52 4.17 8.02 19.29
N THR A 53 5.01 8.39 18.32
CA THR A 53 4.94 9.70 17.66
C THR A 53 3.61 9.93 16.95
N LEU A 54 3.02 8.88 16.37
CA LEU A 54 1.71 8.96 15.71
C LEU A 54 0.60 9.28 16.73
N ILE A 55 0.62 8.62 17.89
CA ILE A 55 -0.32 8.86 18.99
C ILE A 55 -0.09 10.26 19.60
N GLU A 56 1.14 10.65 19.86
CA GLU A 56 1.46 11.97 20.42
C GLU A 56 0.97 13.11 19.51
N ARG A 57 1.05 12.95 18.19
CA ARG A 57 0.64 13.97 17.22
C ARG A 57 -0.87 14.03 16.98
N TYR A 58 -1.55 12.90 17.03
CA TYR A 58 -2.93 12.79 16.55
C TYR A 58 -3.91 12.19 17.58
N GLY A 59 -3.45 11.88 18.79
CA GLY A 59 -4.25 11.26 19.86
C GLY A 59 -4.87 9.94 19.41
N ASP A 60 -6.15 9.75 19.76
CA ASP A 60 -6.95 8.57 19.39
C ASP A 60 -6.96 8.32 17.88
N ARG A 61 -6.93 9.39 17.08
CA ARG A 61 -6.87 9.26 15.62
C ARG A 61 -5.57 8.62 15.15
N GLY A 62 -4.48 8.83 15.88
CA GLY A 62 -3.20 8.16 15.63
C GLY A 62 -3.31 6.65 15.86
N ALA A 63 -3.95 6.24 16.94
CA ALA A 63 -4.20 4.82 17.23
C ALA A 63 -5.13 4.17 16.20
N GLU A 64 -6.19 4.87 15.78
CA GLU A 64 -7.08 4.41 14.69
C GLU A 64 -6.35 4.25 13.37
N LEU A 65 -5.48 5.20 13.01
CA LEU A 65 -4.64 5.11 11.81
C LEU A 65 -3.74 3.88 11.88
N TYR A 66 -3.09 3.63 13.02
CA TYR A 66 -2.28 2.44 13.21
C TYR A 66 -3.09 1.16 13.06
N ARG A 67 -4.28 1.10 13.67
CA ARG A 67 -5.19 -0.05 13.51
C ARG A 67 -5.58 -0.28 12.06
N SER A 68 -5.84 0.78 11.30
CA SER A 68 -6.14 0.65 9.87
C SER A 68 -4.99 0.05 9.04
N SER A 69 -3.74 0.22 9.48
CA SER A 69 -2.59 -0.42 8.82
C SER A 69 -2.51 -1.92 9.11
N ILE A 70 -2.95 -2.34 10.30
CA ILE A 70 -3.08 -3.75 10.68
C ILE A 70 -4.22 -4.39 9.88
N ASP A 71 -5.37 -3.72 9.80
CA ASP A 71 -6.50 -4.17 8.98
C ASP A 71 -6.12 -4.26 7.49
N ALA A 72 -5.24 -3.38 7.01
CA ALA A 72 -4.72 -3.42 5.65
C ALA A 72 -3.82 -4.64 5.39
N PHE A 73 -3.00 -5.05 6.38
CA PHE A 73 -2.26 -6.32 6.31
C PHE A 73 -3.23 -7.50 6.19
N ASP A 74 -4.24 -7.55 7.06
CA ASP A 74 -5.24 -8.62 7.07
C ASP A 74 -6.00 -8.70 5.74
N LEU A 75 -6.34 -7.55 5.17
CA LEU A 75 -6.98 -7.47 3.87
C LEU A 75 -6.11 -8.08 2.77
N VAL A 76 -4.80 -7.84 2.78
CA VAL A 76 -3.85 -8.38 1.81
C VAL A 76 -3.77 -9.90 1.96
N GLU A 77 -3.48 -10.40 3.16
CA GLU A 77 -3.33 -11.83 3.46
C GLU A 77 -4.62 -12.61 3.14
N HIS A 78 -5.77 -12.08 3.56
CA HIS A 78 -7.07 -12.65 3.24
C HIS A 78 -7.37 -12.64 1.74
N THR A 79 -7.03 -11.56 1.02
CA THR A 79 -7.26 -11.52 -0.43
C THR A 79 -6.39 -12.52 -1.17
N ILE A 80 -5.12 -12.66 -0.78
CA ILE A 80 -4.20 -13.63 -1.38
C ILE A 80 -4.75 -15.05 -1.18
N THR A 81 -5.15 -15.37 0.04
CA THR A 81 -5.65 -16.70 0.42
C THR A 81 -6.97 -17.03 -0.27
N GLU A 82 -8.01 -16.19 -0.10
CA GLU A 82 -9.35 -16.45 -0.63
C GLU A 82 -9.39 -16.48 -2.15
N GLN A 83 -8.60 -15.63 -2.81
CA GLN A 83 -8.59 -15.53 -4.27
C GLN A 83 -7.48 -16.38 -4.90
N ARG A 84 -6.74 -17.15 -4.09
CA ARG A 84 -5.65 -18.03 -4.50
C ARG A 84 -4.67 -17.31 -5.44
N ILE A 85 -4.21 -16.14 -5.01
CA ILE A 85 -3.25 -15.35 -5.78
C ILE A 85 -1.88 -15.97 -5.62
N ASP A 86 -1.37 -16.57 -6.70
CA ASP A 86 0.01 -17.04 -6.78
C ASP A 86 0.97 -15.84 -6.90
N CYS A 87 1.40 -15.31 -5.76
CA CYS A 87 2.34 -14.21 -5.67
C CYS A 87 3.53 -14.46 -4.75
N GLU A 88 3.87 -15.74 -4.52
CA GLU A 88 4.99 -16.11 -3.63
C GLU A 88 4.89 -15.42 -2.27
N TYR A 89 3.67 -15.34 -1.73
CA TYR A 89 3.47 -14.75 -0.42
C TYR A 89 3.99 -15.70 0.66
N GLU A 90 4.82 -15.16 1.54
CA GLU A 90 5.34 -15.86 2.70
C GLU A 90 5.22 -14.96 3.92
N ARG A 91 4.63 -15.50 4.99
CA ARG A 91 4.58 -14.83 6.29
C ARG A 91 5.87 -15.08 7.06
N SER A 92 6.94 -14.44 6.62
CA SER A 92 8.31 -14.60 7.12
C SER A 92 8.61 -13.75 8.36
N GLY A 93 7.69 -12.89 8.79
CA GLY A 93 7.99 -11.85 9.77
C GLY A 93 8.91 -10.75 9.22
N HIS A 94 9.17 -9.74 10.05
CA HIS A 94 10.09 -8.63 9.78
C HIS A 94 10.91 -8.34 11.04
N LEU A 95 12.20 -8.05 10.84
CA LEU A 95 13.14 -7.69 11.91
C LEU A 95 13.50 -6.21 11.84
N SER A 96 13.21 -5.48 12.92
CA SER A 96 13.77 -4.16 13.18
C SER A 96 15.06 -4.31 13.99
N LEU A 97 16.21 -4.07 13.35
CA LEU A 97 17.53 -4.37 13.92
C LEU A 97 18.11 -3.20 14.73
N ALA A 98 18.66 -3.49 15.91
CA ALA A 98 19.35 -2.52 16.76
C ALA A 98 20.81 -2.36 16.36
N TYR A 99 21.11 -1.36 15.50
CA TYR A 99 22.49 -1.05 15.14
C TYR A 99 23.37 -0.51 16.29
N ARG A 100 22.76 0.07 17.33
CA ARG A 100 23.46 0.51 18.55
C ARG A 100 22.77 -0.10 19.75
N ALA A 101 23.52 -0.45 20.80
CA ALA A 101 22.95 -1.00 22.04
C ALA A 101 21.81 -0.12 22.61
N GLY A 102 21.94 1.21 22.51
CA GLY A 102 20.89 2.14 22.94
C GLY A 102 19.56 2.04 22.18
N HIS A 103 19.53 1.45 20.98
CA HIS A 103 18.30 1.25 20.21
C HIS A 103 17.41 0.15 20.82
N MET A 104 17.97 -0.79 21.58
CA MET A 104 17.21 -1.89 22.19
C MET A 104 16.12 -1.41 23.13
N LYS A 105 16.36 -0.29 23.84
CA LYS A 105 15.34 0.33 24.69
C LYS A 105 14.10 0.73 23.89
N GLY A 106 14.30 1.44 22.77
CA GLY A 106 13.20 1.87 21.91
C GLY A 106 12.46 0.70 21.26
N LEU A 107 13.18 -0.35 20.86
CA LEU A 107 12.56 -1.58 20.36
C LEU A 107 11.71 -2.27 21.44
N GLY A 108 12.15 -2.27 22.71
CA GLY A 108 11.37 -2.84 23.82
C GLY A 108 10.12 -2.04 24.15
N GLU A 109 10.21 -0.70 24.11
CA GLU A 109 9.05 0.19 24.25
C GLU A 109 8.04 -0.06 23.12
N GLU A 110 8.51 -0.15 21.87
CA GLU A 110 7.66 -0.46 20.71
C GLU A 110 7.01 -1.85 20.84
N ALA A 111 7.78 -2.89 21.20
CA ALA A 111 7.28 -4.24 21.42
C ALA A 111 6.16 -4.29 22.47
N THR A 112 6.27 -3.48 23.52
CA THR A 112 5.25 -3.38 24.58
C THR A 112 3.94 -2.82 24.01
N VAL A 113 4.00 -1.72 23.25
CA VAL A 113 2.78 -1.12 22.68
C VAL A 113 2.13 -2.05 21.65
N LEU A 114 2.92 -2.67 20.77
CA LEU A 114 2.40 -3.60 19.76
C LEU A 114 1.68 -4.80 20.40
N ARG A 115 2.28 -5.37 21.45
CA ARG A 115 1.71 -6.50 22.18
C ARG A 115 0.49 -6.11 23.01
N ASP A 116 0.58 -5.05 23.79
CA ASP A 116 -0.43 -4.76 24.82
C ASP A 116 -1.62 -3.98 24.27
N VAL A 117 -1.40 -3.07 23.31
CA VAL A 117 -2.46 -2.22 22.74
C VAL A 117 -3.05 -2.85 21.49
N PHE A 118 -2.19 -3.35 20.59
CA PHE A 118 -2.62 -3.86 19.30
C PHE A 118 -2.74 -5.39 19.25
N LYS A 119 -2.34 -6.08 20.32
CA LYS A 119 -2.43 -7.55 20.45
C LYS A 119 -1.71 -8.29 19.33
N LEU A 120 -0.56 -7.75 18.92
CA LEU A 120 0.29 -8.32 17.90
C LEU A 120 1.31 -9.27 18.50
N ASP A 121 1.63 -10.33 17.76
CA ASP A 121 2.71 -11.24 18.11
C ASP A 121 4.06 -10.62 17.72
N VAL A 122 4.85 -10.33 18.76
CA VAL A 122 6.14 -9.67 18.66
C VAL A 122 7.12 -10.25 19.66
N ARG A 123 8.37 -10.41 19.23
CA ARG A 123 9.44 -10.98 20.04
C ARG A 123 10.67 -10.09 19.99
N LEU A 124 11.21 -9.76 21.17
CA LEU A 124 12.54 -9.19 21.26
C LEU A 124 13.55 -10.34 21.15
N ILE A 125 14.51 -10.18 20.26
CA ILE A 125 15.60 -11.12 20.02
C ILE A 125 16.86 -10.44 20.50
N ASP A 126 17.63 -11.11 21.35
CA ASP A 126 18.94 -10.61 21.78
C ASP A 126 20.02 -10.91 20.73
N ASP A 127 21.23 -10.40 20.97
CA ASP A 127 22.38 -10.58 20.07
C ASP A 127 22.70 -12.07 19.82
N ALA A 128 22.60 -12.91 20.85
CA ALA A 128 22.99 -14.32 20.77
C ALA A 128 22.07 -15.13 19.86
N GLU A 129 20.75 -14.88 19.91
CA GLU A 129 19.77 -15.53 19.04
C GLU A 129 19.77 -14.94 17.62
N LEU A 130 20.06 -13.64 17.48
CA LEU A 130 19.94 -12.91 16.21
C LEU A 130 20.88 -13.41 15.11
N HIS A 131 22.07 -13.91 15.46
CA HIS A 131 23.00 -14.46 14.46
C HIS A 131 22.35 -15.56 13.61
N SER A 132 21.49 -16.38 14.20
CA SER A 132 20.80 -17.47 13.48
C SER A 132 19.78 -16.96 12.45
N GLU A 133 19.29 -15.74 12.61
CA GLU A 133 18.26 -15.12 11.76
C GLU A 133 18.87 -14.30 10.60
N VAL A 134 19.91 -13.50 10.88
CA VAL A 134 20.48 -12.53 9.89
C VAL A 134 21.91 -12.84 9.45
N GLY A 135 22.58 -13.82 10.07
CA GLY A 135 23.95 -14.21 9.72
C GLY A 135 25.00 -13.11 9.94
N SER A 136 24.73 -12.14 10.83
CA SER A 136 25.59 -10.99 11.11
C SER A 136 25.66 -10.72 12.61
N THR A 137 26.86 -10.39 13.09
CA THR A 137 27.12 -9.97 14.49
C THR A 137 27.17 -8.44 14.64
N ALA A 138 26.72 -7.69 13.63
CA ALA A 138 26.82 -6.22 13.62
C ALA A 138 25.70 -5.52 14.43
N TYR A 139 24.75 -6.29 14.97
CA TYR A 139 23.54 -5.78 15.61
C TYR A 139 23.46 -6.26 17.05
N HIS A 140 22.89 -5.43 17.93
CA HIS A 140 22.81 -5.70 19.36
C HIS A 140 21.51 -6.40 19.78
N GLY A 141 20.73 -6.90 18.81
CA GLY A 141 19.40 -7.45 18.98
C GLY A 141 18.40 -6.90 17.97
N ALA A 142 17.16 -7.38 18.05
CA ALA A 142 16.10 -7.04 17.11
C ALA A 142 14.70 -7.12 17.74
N LEU A 143 13.74 -6.48 17.09
CA LEU A 143 12.32 -6.72 17.29
C LEU A 143 11.78 -7.50 16.08
N LEU A 144 11.34 -8.72 16.31
CA LEU A 144 10.58 -9.52 15.35
C LEU A 144 9.09 -9.18 15.46
N VAL A 145 8.49 -8.89 14.33
CA VAL A 145 7.04 -8.69 14.19
C VAL A 145 6.48 -9.74 13.23
N GLU A 146 5.78 -10.75 13.77
CA GLU A 146 5.35 -11.93 13.00
C GLU A 146 4.22 -11.63 12.00
N LYS A 147 3.42 -10.60 12.26
CA LYS A 147 2.39 -10.10 11.32
C LYS A 147 3.03 -9.25 10.21
N SER A 148 4.00 -9.84 9.53
CA SER A 148 4.77 -9.28 8.43
C SER A 148 5.18 -10.41 7.48
N GLY A 149 5.54 -10.06 6.25
CA GLY A 149 6.00 -11.03 5.27
C GLY A 149 6.50 -10.40 3.98
N GLY A 150 6.72 -11.24 2.99
CA GLY A 150 7.13 -10.85 1.65
C GLY A 150 6.18 -11.40 0.60
N LEU A 151 6.12 -10.75 -0.56
CA LEU A 151 5.51 -11.28 -1.77
C LEU A 151 6.23 -10.77 -3.03
N HIS A 152 6.04 -11.45 -4.15
CA HIS A 152 6.48 -10.96 -5.45
C HIS A 152 5.50 -9.88 -5.98
N PRO A 153 5.90 -8.59 -6.07
CA PRO A 153 4.96 -7.49 -6.36
C PRO A 153 4.26 -7.59 -7.71
N ALA A 154 5.01 -7.90 -8.77
CA ALA A 154 4.44 -8.05 -10.11
C ALA A 154 3.42 -9.21 -10.19
N LYS A 155 3.68 -10.33 -9.52
CA LYS A 155 2.73 -11.45 -9.44
C LYS A 155 1.48 -11.07 -8.64
N TYR A 156 1.63 -10.37 -7.53
CA TYR A 156 0.47 -9.87 -6.76
C TYR A 156 -0.37 -8.92 -7.60
N MET A 157 0.25 -7.99 -8.32
CA MET A 157 -0.42 -7.09 -9.25
C MET A 157 -1.16 -7.83 -10.37
N ALA A 158 -0.56 -8.89 -10.94
CA ALA A 158 -1.19 -9.74 -11.93
C ALA A 158 -2.43 -10.46 -11.35
N GLY A 159 -2.32 -11.00 -10.13
CA GLY A 159 -3.42 -11.60 -9.39
C GLY A 159 -4.59 -10.64 -9.16
N LEU A 160 -4.30 -9.41 -8.71
CA LEU A 160 -5.33 -8.37 -8.51
C LEU A 160 -5.98 -7.93 -9.83
N THR A 161 -5.20 -7.88 -10.92
CA THR A 161 -5.73 -7.55 -12.25
C THR A 161 -6.70 -8.63 -12.74
N ARG A 162 -6.32 -9.90 -12.60
CA ARG A 162 -7.20 -11.05 -12.89
C ARG A 162 -8.47 -10.98 -12.06
N LEU A 163 -8.32 -10.83 -10.74
CA LEU A 163 -9.43 -10.69 -9.81
C LEU A 163 -10.43 -9.60 -10.21
N ALA A 164 -9.95 -8.43 -10.59
CA ALA A 164 -10.81 -7.33 -11.02
C ALA A 164 -11.55 -7.65 -12.33
N ARG A 165 -10.87 -8.30 -13.30
CA ARG A 165 -11.49 -8.73 -14.56
C ARG A 165 -12.54 -9.82 -14.37
N ASP A 166 -12.25 -10.82 -13.53
CA ASP A 166 -13.19 -11.91 -13.22
C ASP A 166 -14.48 -11.38 -12.58
N ARG A 167 -14.40 -10.21 -11.94
CA ARG A 167 -15.53 -9.48 -11.36
C ARG A 167 -16.16 -8.46 -12.32
N ALA A 168 -15.83 -8.53 -13.60
CA ALA A 168 -16.33 -7.67 -14.68
C ALA A 168 -15.96 -6.18 -14.56
N ALA A 169 -14.85 -5.82 -13.89
CA ALA A 169 -14.32 -4.46 -13.99
C ALA A 169 -13.64 -4.25 -15.35
N HIS A 170 -13.93 -3.12 -16.00
CA HIS A 170 -13.29 -2.73 -17.24
C HIS A 170 -11.97 -2.00 -16.95
N LEU A 171 -10.84 -2.60 -17.35
CA LEU A 171 -9.51 -2.08 -17.03
C LEU A 171 -8.81 -1.63 -18.30
N TYR A 172 -8.44 -0.35 -18.38
CA TYR A 172 -7.80 0.24 -19.54
C TYR A 172 -6.43 0.81 -19.16
N GLY A 173 -5.37 0.22 -19.73
CA GLY A 173 -4.02 0.77 -19.71
C GLY A 173 -3.74 1.60 -20.98
N GLY A 174 -2.74 2.47 -20.92
CA GLY A 174 -2.35 3.37 -22.01
C GLY A 174 -3.33 4.52 -22.24
N ILE A 175 -4.24 4.77 -21.30
CA ILE A 175 -5.27 5.82 -21.40
C ILE A 175 -5.12 6.77 -20.23
N ALA A 176 -4.52 7.92 -20.50
CA ALA A 176 -4.41 9.01 -19.53
C ALA A 176 -5.76 9.71 -19.35
N ALA A 177 -6.25 9.78 -18.11
CA ALA A 177 -7.24 10.78 -17.75
C ALA A 177 -6.54 12.15 -17.71
N THR A 178 -7.08 13.16 -18.40
CA THR A 178 -6.49 14.49 -18.52
C THR A 178 -7.24 15.54 -17.71
N ALA A 179 -8.55 15.34 -17.49
CA ALA A 179 -9.36 16.23 -16.66
C ALA A 179 -10.51 15.47 -16.00
N VAL A 180 -10.96 15.98 -14.84
CA VAL A 180 -12.18 15.54 -14.17
C VAL A 180 -13.04 16.76 -13.86
N GLU A 181 -14.22 16.82 -14.44
CA GLU A 181 -15.16 17.93 -14.28
C GLU A 181 -16.46 17.47 -13.63
N ARG A 182 -16.98 18.27 -12.69
CA ARG A 182 -18.30 18.01 -12.10
C ARG A 182 -19.39 18.45 -13.07
N ARG A 183 -20.39 17.59 -13.30
CA ARG A 183 -21.53 17.89 -14.18
C ARG A 183 -22.61 18.66 -13.44
N ARG A 184 -23.34 19.56 -14.14
CA ARG A 184 -24.42 20.38 -13.54
C ARG A 184 -25.55 19.56 -12.90
N ARG A 185 -25.88 18.40 -13.47
CA ARG A 185 -26.95 17.50 -12.97
C ARG A 185 -26.44 16.41 -12.03
N GLY A 186 -25.26 16.60 -11.44
CA GLY A 186 -24.59 15.60 -10.60
C GLY A 186 -23.72 14.63 -11.39
N GLY A 187 -22.77 14.00 -10.69
CA GLY A 187 -21.73 13.17 -11.28
C GLY A 187 -20.58 13.95 -11.90
N PHE A 188 -19.77 13.25 -12.70
CA PHE A 188 -18.52 13.74 -13.26
C PHE A 188 -18.38 13.36 -14.74
N THR A 189 -17.59 14.14 -15.45
CA THR A 189 -17.03 13.81 -16.77
C THR A 189 -15.53 13.64 -16.60
N VAL A 190 -15.00 12.50 -17.04
CA VAL A 190 -13.56 12.25 -17.11
C VAL A 190 -13.13 12.36 -18.56
N GLU A 191 -12.16 13.23 -18.83
CA GLU A 191 -11.62 13.45 -20.16
C GLU A 191 -10.34 12.64 -20.37
N THR A 192 -10.14 12.22 -21.61
CA THR A 192 -8.93 11.56 -22.13
C THR A 192 -8.59 12.21 -23.46
N ALA A 193 -7.47 11.85 -24.07
CA ALA A 193 -7.10 12.38 -25.39
C ALA A 193 -8.14 12.08 -26.50
N GLY A 194 -8.89 10.97 -26.39
CA GLY A 194 -9.81 10.52 -27.43
C GLY A 194 -11.29 10.49 -27.05
N ALA A 195 -11.63 10.73 -25.78
CA ALA A 195 -13.01 10.54 -25.30
C ALA A 195 -13.33 11.35 -24.04
N LYS A 196 -14.62 11.66 -23.88
CA LYS A 196 -15.21 12.18 -22.63
C LYS A 196 -16.16 11.13 -22.05
N ILE A 197 -15.91 10.71 -20.82
CA ILE A 197 -16.61 9.60 -20.18
C ILE A 197 -17.43 10.12 -19.01
N ALA A 198 -18.76 10.00 -19.11
CA ALA A 198 -19.65 10.36 -18.01
C ALA A 198 -19.67 9.26 -16.95
N CYS A 199 -19.58 9.63 -15.67
CA CYS A 199 -19.70 8.70 -14.55
C CYS A 199 -20.36 9.37 -13.34
N ARG A 200 -20.85 8.56 -12.39
CA ARG A 200 -21.46 9.08 -11.15
C ARG A 200 -20.39 9.47 -10.12
N ASP A 201 -19.39 8.62 -9.93
CA ASP A 201 -18.33 8.79 -8.94
C ASP A 201 -16.96 8.62 -9.59
N VAL A 202 -15.97 9.34 -9.06
CA VAL A 202 -14.56 9.24 -9.45
C VAL A 202 -13.73 8.90 -8.20
N LEU A 203 -12.90 7.87 -8.30
CA LEU A 203 -11.88 7.53 -7.31
C LEU A 203 -10.50 7.81 -7.92
N LEU A 204 -9.71 8.64 -7.24
CA LEU A 204 -8.32 8.89 -7.59
C LEU A 204 -7.41 7.93 -6.82
N ALA A 205 -6.67 7.10 -7.54
CA ALA A 205 -5.73 6.11 -7.05
C ALA A 205 -4.36 6.24 -7.74
N THR A 206 -3.96 7.47 -8.07
CA THR A 206 -2.77 7.84 -8.85
C THR A 206 -1.46 7.89 -8.05
N ASN A 207 -1.52 7.69 -6.72
CA ASN A 207 -0.37 7.82 -5.83
C ASN A 207 0.36 9.18 -6.02
N GLY A 208 1.69 9.22 -5.96
CA GLY A 208 2.51 10.40 -6.23
C GLY A 208 2.43 10.95 -7.65
N TYR A 209 1.80 10.24 -8.59
CA TYR A 209 1.64 10.64 -9.99
C TYR A 209 0.32 11.38 -10.23
N THR A 210 -0.12 12.21 -9.27
CA THR A 210 -1.34 13.01 -9.48
C THR A 210 -0.98 14.26 -10.28
N ASP A 211 -0.89 14.10 -11.60
CA ASP A 211 -0.50 15.12 -12.57
C ASP A 211 -1.72 15.89 -13.08
N GLY A 212 -2.05 17.01 -12.44
CA GLY A 212 -2.98 18.03 -12.98
C GLY A 212 -4.46 17.65 -13.11
N ILE A 213 -4.81 16.36 -13.02
CA ILE A 213 -6.17 15.78 -13.21
C ILE A 213 -7.22 16.44 -12.31
N LEU A 214 -6.80 16.85 -11.10
CA LEU A 214 -7.59 17.67 -10.17
C LEU A 214 -6.65 18.66 -9.47
N PRO A 215 -6.63 19.94 -9.87
CA PRO A 215 -5.75 20.96 -9.27
C PRO A 215 -5.88 21.08 -7.75
N GLN A 216 -7.06 20.79 -7.21
CA GLN A 216 -7.35 20.84 -5.78
C GLN A 216 -6.66 19.71 -4.98
N VAL A 217 -6.42 18.55 -5.60
CA VAL A 217 -5.78 17.38 -4.95
C VAL A 217 -4.25 17.47 -5.06
N ARG A 218 -3.73 18.05 -6.14
CA ARG A 218 -2.28 18.26 -6.35
C ARG A 218 -1.61 18.97 -5.18
N ARG A 219 -2.26 19.97 -4.56
CA ARG A 219 -1.71 20.74 -3.43
C ARG A 219 -1.46 19.91 -2.15
N ARG A 220 -1.96 18.68 -2.09
CA ARG A 220 -1.88 17.81 -0.90
C ARG A 220 -1.01 16.56 -1.10
N ILE A 221 -0.40 16.39 -2.27
CA ILE A 221 0.42 15.22 -2.61
C ILE A 221 1.86 15.68 -2.84
N ILE A 222 2.77 15.20 -1.99
CA ILE A 222 4.22 15.41 -2.15
C ILE A 222 4.78 14.10 -2.72
N PRO A 223 5.16 14.05 -4.01
CA PRO A 223 5.85 12.89 -4.55
C PRO A 223 7.20 12.74 -3.83
N LEU A 224 7.42 11.59 -3.20
CA LEU A 224 8.76 11.20 -2.76
C LEU A 224 9.52 10.78 -4.02
N GLY A 225 10.45 11.63 -4.45
CA GLY A 225 11.21 11.43 -5.67
C GLY A 225 11.97 10.11 -5.68
N ARG A 226 12.08 9.49 -6.85
CA ARG A 226 13.17 8.56 -7.14
C ARG A 226 14.45 9.39 -7.21
N SER A 227 15.56 8.89 -6.68
CA SER A 227 16.87 9.38 -7.10
C SER A 227 16.96 9.19 -8.61
N GLU A 228 16.81 10.29 -9.36
CA GLU A 228 17.19 10.30 -10.75
C GLU A 228 18.70 10.06 -10.78
N SER A 229 19.09 8.97 -11.43
CA SER A 229 20.48 8.79 -11.88
C SER A 229 20.90 10.07 -12.58
N ILE A 230 21.94 10.70 -12.06
CA ILE A 230 22.74 11.68 -12.77
C ILE A 230 23.02 11.10 -14.16
N ARG A 231 22.51 11.76 -15.20
CA ARG A 231 22.92 11.51 -16.59
C ARG A 231 23.88 12.63 -16.98
N SER A 232 25.10 12.17 -17.31
CA SER A 232 26.24 12.84 -17.95
C SER A 232 26.68 14.19 -17.36
#